data_AF-A0A317GGS3-F1
#
_entry.id   AF-A0A317GGS3-F1
#
_cell.length_a   1.000
_cell.length_b   1.000
_cell.length_c   1.000
_cell.angle_alpha   90.00
_cell.angle_beta   90.00
_cell.angle_gamma   90.00
#
_symmetry.space_group_name_H-M   'P 1'
#
loop_
_entity.id
_entity.type
_entity.pdbx_description
1 polymer ?
#
loop_
_entity_poly.entity_id
_entity_poly.type
_entity_poly.pdbx_seq_one_letter_code
_entity_poly.pdbx_strand_id
1 'polypeptide(L)'
;MLHKYRKTALIEAEQFDGSDEMMKKYCITDDGFGETFTFRKDNNCLPLKRGWWIVNLGKITVFGYTLTDWKTMSDEKFRKTYERCD
;
A
#
# COMPACT_ATOMS: atom_id res chain seq x y z
N MET A 1 -30.79 -14.03 3.42
CA MET A 1 -30.40 -13.08 2.35
C MET A 1 -29.20 -12.29 2.85
N LEU A 2 -28.10 -12.21 2.08
CA LEU A 2 -26.85 -11.55 2.50
C LEU A 2 -26.82 -10.12 1.97
N HIS A 3 -26.65 -9.15 2.86
CA HIS A 3 -26.50 -7.74 2.51
C HIS A 3 -25.04 -7.33 2.66
N LYS A 4 -24.53 -6.54 1.70
CA LYS A 4 -23.17 -6.00 1.75
C LYS A 4 -23.27 -4.55 2.21
N TYR A 5 -22.48 -4.20 3.22
CA TYR A 5 -22.38 -2.85 3.76
C TYR A 5 -20.93 -2.37 3.61
N ARG A 6 -20.73 -1.11 3.23
CA ARG A 6 -19.40 -0.49 3.14
C ARG A 6 -19.03 0.07 4.52
N LYS A 7 -17.89 -0.34 5.07
CA LYS A 7 -17.32 0.25 6.28
C LYS A 7 -16.56 1.52 5.89
N THR A 8 -16.89 2.66 6.51
CA THR A 8 -16.20 3.94 6.33
C THR A 8 -15.12 4.09 7.41
N ALA A 9 -13.97 3.46 7.18
CA ALA A 9 -12.78 3.69 8.01
C ALA A 9 -11.83 4.61 7.23
N LEU A 10 -11.22 5.57 7.91
CA LEU A 10 -10.12 6.34 7.35
C LEU A 10 -8.92 5.41 7.15
N ILE A 11 -8.21 5.60 6.04
CA ILE A 11 -7.01 4.87 5.67
C ILE A 11 -5.91 5.88 5.33
N GLU A 12 -4.68 5.57 5.71
CA GLU A 12 -3.52 6.34 5.29
C GLU A 12 -2.97 5.74 3.99
N ALA A 13 -2.75 6.60 2.99
CA ALA A 13 -2.14 6.20 1.74
C ALA A 13 -1.27 7.32 1.18
N GLU A 14 -0.20 6.95 0.49
CA GLU A 14 0.72 7.88 -0.16
C GLU A 14 1.02 7.39 -1.58
N GLN A 15 0.98 8.30 -2.55
CA GLN A 15 1.31 7.97 -3.93
C GLN A 15 2.83 7.95 -4.08
N PHE A 16 3.37 6.87 -4.62
CA PHE A 16 4.79 6.68 -4.81
C PHE A 16 5.31 7.48 -5.98
N ASP A 17 6.21 8.43 -5.71
CA ASP A 17 6.81 9.31 -6.72
C ASP A 17 8.15 8.80 -7.26
N GLY A 18 8.71 7.73 -6.68
CA GLY A 18 10.03 7.21 -7.06
C GLY A 18 11.20 8.06 -6.56
N SER A 19 10.99 8.90 -5.54
CA SER A 19 12.06 9.65 -4.87
C SER A 19 12.85 8.78 -3.91
N ASP A 20 14.14 9.10 -3.73
CA ASP A 20 14.99 8.47 -2.72
C ASP A 20 14.42 8.64 -1.30
N GLU A 21 13.69 9.74 -1.06
CA GLU A 21 13.04 10.04 0.21
C GLU A 21 11.94 9.01 0.53
N MET A 22 11.03 8.78 -0.42
CA MET A 22 10.01 7.74 -0.27
C MET A 22 10.64 6.36 -0.21
N MET A 23 11.69 6.10 -0.99
CA MET A 23 12.38 4.80 -0.95
C MET A 23 12.99 4.51 0.42
N LYS A 24 13.62 5.50 1.04
CA LYS A 24 14.14 5.38 2.42
C LYS A 24 13.01 5.23 3.44
N LYS A 25 11.96 6.06 3.35
CA LYS A 25 10.81 6.05 4.28
C LYS A 25 10.11 4.69 4.33
N TYR A 26 9.93 4.07 3.16
CA TYR A 26 9.18 2.83 3.02
C TYR A 26 10.07 1.60 2.77
N CYS A 27 11.40 1.69 2.90
CA CYS A 27 12.30 0.55 2.59
C CYS A 27 12.06 -0.07 1.20
N ILE A 28 11.85 0.78 0.19
CA ILE A 28 11.60 0.35 -1.20
C ILE A 28 12.95 0.16 -1.90
N THR A 29 13.07 -0.94 -2.64
CA THR A 29 14.23 -1.20 -3.50
C THR A 29 13.85 -0.99 -4.95
N ASP A 30 14.73 -0.33 -5.71
CA ASP A 30 14.71 -0.37 -7.17
C ASP A 30 15.19 -1.75 -7.61
N ASP A 31 14.40 -2.43 -8.43
CA ASP A 31 14.72 -3.78 -8.91
C ASP A 31 15.60 -3.76 -10.17
N GLY A 32 15.93 -2.58 -10.70
CA GLY A 32 16.83 -2.38 -11.85
C GLY A 32 16.19 -2.64 -13.21
N PHE A 33 14.88 -2.93 -13.26
CA PHE A 33 14.13 -3.23 -14.48
C PHE A 33 13.16 -2.09 -14.85
N GLY A 34 13.71 -0.91 -15.15
CA GLY A 34 12.91 0.26 -15.54
C GLY A 34 12.16 0.87 -14.36
N GLU A 35 10.84 1.11 -14.49
CA GLU A 35 10.04 1.74 -13.43
C GLU A 35 9.42 0.72 -12.44
N THR A 36 10.12 -0.36 -12.15
CA THR A 36 9.67 -1.41 -11.22
C THR A 36 10.43 -1.34 -9.91
N PHE A 37 9.69 -1.34 -8.82
CA PHE A 37 10.20 -1.23 -7.47
C PHE A 37 9.54 -2.31 -6.60
N THR A 38 10.21 -2.69 -5.53
CA THR A 38 9.67 -3.61 -4.53
C THR A 38 9.58 -2.90 -3.18
N PHE A 39 8.36 -2.77 -2.65
CA PHE A 39 8.12 -2.36 -1.28
C PHE A 39 8.30 -3.57 -0.35
N ARG A 40 9.37 -3.53 0.46
CA ARG A 40 9.72 -4.62 1.37
C ARG A 40 9.35 -4.22 2.79
N LYS A 41 8.35 -4.90 3.36
CA LYS A 41 7.97 -4.70 4.76
C LYS A 41 7.70 -6.03 5.42
N ASP A 42 8.35 -6.25 6.56
CA ASP A 42 8.37 -7.53 7.27
C ASP A 42 8.76 -8.66 6.30
N ASN A 43 7.96 -9.73 6.20
CA ASN A 43 8.19 -10.85 5.28
C ASN A 43 7.49 -10.68 3.92
N ASN A 44 6.92 -9.51 3.63
CA ASN A 44 6.18 -9.26 2.39
C ASN A 44 6.99 -8.41 1.41
N CYS A 45 6.99 -8.85 0.15
CA CYS A 45 7.49 -8.09 -0.99
C CYS A 45 6.30 -7.72 -1.87
N LEU A 46 5.99 -6.43 -1.95
CA LEU A 46 4.86 -5.93 -2.72
C LEU A 46 5.38 -5.21 -3.98
N PRO A 47 4.91 -5.60 -5.19
CA PRO A 47 5.31 -4.93 -6.42
C PRO A 47 4.79 -3.49 -6.41
N LEU A 48 5.62 -2.58 -6.90
CA LEU A 48 5.33 -1.15 -6.92
C LEU A 48 5.85 -0.55 -8.23
N LYS A 49 5.16 0.50 -8.70
CA LYS A 49 5.59 1.33 -9.81
C LYS A 49 5.37 2.79 -9.44
N ARG A 50 6.12 3.70 -10.07
CA ARG A 50 5.85 5.14 -9.92
C ARG A 50 4.39 5.44 -10.26
N GLY A 51 3.75 6.29 -9.46
CA GLY A 51 2.32 6.63 -9.53
C GLY A 51 1.38 5.63 -8.85
N TRP A 52 1.86 4.47 -8.37
CA TRP A 52 1.05 3.56 -7.56
C TRP A 52 0.95 4.06 -6.12
N TRP A 53 -0.04 3.55 -5.41
CA TRP A 53 -0.34 3.92 -4.03
C TRP A 53 0.18 2.87 -3.06
N ILE A 54 0.82 3.33 -2.00
CA ILE A 54 1.19 2.55 -0.81
C ILE A 54 0.09 2.79 0.23
N VAL A 55 -0.63 1.75 0.62
CA VAL A 55 -1.83 1.84 1.47
C VAL A 55 -1.60 1.11 2.79
N ASN A 56 -1.81 1.81 3.89
CA ASN A 56 -1.81 1.24 5.24
C ASN A 56 -3.22 0.74 5.59
N LEU A 57 -3.40 -0.57 5.69
CA LEU A 57 -4.68 -1.20 6.06
C LEU A 57 -4.83 -1.37 7.58
N GLY A 58 -3.84 -0.91 8.35
CA GLY A 58 -3.83 -0.98 9.80
C GLY A 58 -3.04 -2.18 10.31
N LYS A 59 -3.47 -2.74 11.45
CA LYS A 59 -2.79 -3.88 12.07
C LYS A 59 -3.63 -5.15 11.91
N ILE A 60 -2.97 -6.25 11.60
CA ILE A 60 -3.56 -7.58 11.55
C ILE A 60 -2.87 -8.49 12.56
N THR A 61 -3.62 -9.36 13.23
CA THR A 61 -3.07 -10.39 14.13
C THR A 61 -3.21 -11.76 13.47
N VAL A 62 -2.08 -12.44 13.26
CA VAL A 62 -2.03 -13.78 12.66
C VAL A 62 -1.17 -14.67 13.56
N PHE A 63 -1.71 -15.81 14.00
CA PHE A 63 -1.06 -16.73 14.94
C PHE A 63 -0.48 -16.06 16.20
N GLY A 64 -1.13 -15.02 16.71
CA GLY A 64 -0.69 -14.26 17.89
C GLY A 64 0.38 -13.19 17.62
N TYR A 65 0.82 -13.03 16.37
CA TYR A 65 1.74 -11.96 15.97
C TYR A 65 0.97 -10.79 15.38
N THR A 66 1.25 -9.57 15.84
CA THR A 66 0.70 -8.34 15.27
C THR A 66 1.63 -7.80 14.20
N LEU A 67 1.11 -7.67 12.98
CA LEU A 67 1.81 -7.14 11.82
C LEU A 67 1.09 -5.90 11.31
N THR A 68 1.81 -5.05 10.59
CA THR A 68 1.15 -3.96 9.84
C THR A 68 0.73 -4.51 8.49
N ASP A 69 -0.55 -4.37 8.17
CA ASP A 69 -1.09 -4.81 6.89
C ASP A 69 -0.92 -3.70 5.86
N TRP A 70 -0.08 -3.96 4.85
CA TRP A 70 0.24 -3.02 3.81
C TRP A 70 -0.18 -3.56 2.45
N LYS A 71 -0.51 -2.65 1.53
CA LYS A 71 -0.88 -3.01 0.17
C LYS A 71 -0.38 -1.99 -0.84
N THR A 72 0.00 -2.45 -2.02
CA THR A 72 0.25 -1.59 -3.18
C THR A 72 -0.91 -1.69 -4.18
N MET A 73 -1.28 -0.57 -4.78
CA MET A 73 -2.41 -0.50 -5.73
C MET A 73 -2.10 0.48 -6.86
N SER A 74 -2.51 0.16 -8.09
CA SER A 74 -2.48 1.14 -9.18
C SER A 74 -3.41 2.32 -8.88
N ASP A 75 -3.12 3.49 -9.45
CA ASP A 75 -3.95 4.70 -9.30
C ASP A 75 -5.43 4.44 -9.65
N GLU A 76 -5.68 3.75 -10.77
CA GLU A 76 -7.04 3.38 -11.20
C GLU A 76 -7.77 2.56 -10.12
N LYS A 77 -7.10 1.55 -9.55
CA LYS A 77 -7.71 0.68 -8.55
C LYS A 77 -7.91 1.41 -7.22
N PHE A 78 -6.98 2.29 -6.85
CA PHE A 78 -7.07 3.10 -5.64
C PHE A 78 -8.29 4.02 -5.69
N ARG A 79 -8.44 4.82 -6.77
CA ARG A 79 -9.57 5.75 -6.96
C ARG A 79 -10.93 5.07 -7.08
N LYS A 80 -10.98 3.82 -7.54
CA LYS A 80 -12.22 3.00 -7.53
C LYS A 80 -12.59 2.46 -6.14
N THR A 81 -11.62 2.39 -5.21
CA THR A 81 -11.79 1.77 -3.90
C THR A 81 -12.00 2.78 -2.79
N TYR A 82 -11.23 3.87 -2.84
CA TYR A 82 -11.15 4.88 -1.79
C TYR A 82 -11.58 6.25 -2.32
N GLU A 83 -12.23 7.00 -1.45
CA GLU A 83 -12.58 8.40 -1.68
C GLU A 83 -11.66 9.26 -0.82
N ARG A 84 -11.28 10.42 -1.37
CA ARG A 84 -10.44 11.40 -0.67
C ARG A 84 -11.32 12.19 0.32
N CYS A 85 -10.89 12.29 1.57
CA CYS A 85 -11.69 12.82 2.69
C CYS A 85 -10.99 13.95 3.47
N ASP A 86 -9.96 14.59 2.91
CA ASP A 86 -9.19 15.69 3.50
C ASP A 86 -9.73 17.08 3.14
#